data_AF-A0A2E5VSE2-F1
#
_entry.id   AF-A0A2E5VSE2-F1
#
_cell.length_a   1.000
_cell.length_b   1.000
_cell.length_c   1.000
_cell.angle_alpha   90.00
_cell.angle_beta   90.00
_cell.angle_gamma   90.00
#
_symmetry.space_group_name_H-M   'P 1'
#
loop_
_entity.id
_entity.type
_entity.pdbx_description
1 polymer ?
#
loop_
_entity_poly.entity_id
_entity_poly.type
_entity_poly.pdbx_seq_one_letter_code
_entity_poly.pdbx_strand_id
1 'polypeptide(L)'
;MVLWKWYLGIRIPDCRFLLLPWSAGMNMQHRYDRKAAVCCYAAGITLFLFTAVPTPARGEPVDYLGSVKPILETKCFACHSALKQEAGLRLDAASLILQGGDSGVVLEPGDADASSLLERVTDTDSDQRMPPEGDGTPLNSEQVETIRTWINEGAIAPEEPIPSHPGEHWAYQKTVRPPVPAVQNPGWVSNALDQFIAASHDQVGLTPVPEATPEVLLRRVYLNLIGLPPTHEQLIAFLNDKSPGAYEREVDRLLDNPQYGERWGRHWMDVWRYSDWSGFNQEVRYSQRHIWRWRDWIIESFNNDKGYDRMILEMLAADELCPDDENAIRATGFLVRNWYKFDRNVWLDDVIEHTGRALLGVTMKCAKCHDHKYDPISQAEYYRLRAVFEPCDVRTDRVLGELETSKDGLPRIYDAQLETPTYLFERGNPKQPDTSTKIDPGSPSVFGGTLDIQPVVLPVDSYYPSLRTFVSREMIIAAKDAVHAAEVEVQVQEEKFSDRTPLPRSLEYKLQREALELAHIQLDLASAKLASLEVRLDVEQMRHPTAGSETSVDATALQELTEAAGQAHRRAQEGEIAEQLLMTIQQLGALRLDVFRKKKQVRYGRLQIRASCGRKAA
;
A
#
# COMPACT_ATOMS: atom_id res chain seq x y z
N MET A 1 -10.78 20.25 21.10
CA MET A 1 -11.23 19.68 22.39
C MET A 1 -12.51 20.37 22.83
N VAL A 2 -13.64 20.11 22.17
CA VAL A 2 -14.99 20.57 22.55
C VAL A 2 -16.02 19.61 21.92
N LEU A 3 -16.98 19.13 22.75
CA LEU A 3 -18.26 18.47 22.46
C LEU A 3 -18.23 17.02 21.90
N TRP A 4 -18.69 16.03 22.69
CA TRP A 4 -20.07 15.49 22.64
C TRP A 4 -20.33 14.55 23.83
N LYS A 5 -21.42 14.83 24.56
CA LYS A 5 -22.05 13.99 25.59
C LYS A 5 -23.01 13.02 24.90
N TRP A 6 -23.04 11.75 25.30
CA TRP A 6 -24.29 10.96 25.27
C TRP A 6 -24.47 10.12 26.53
N TYR A 7 -25.75 9.93 26.82
CA TYR A 7 -26.39 9.27 27.94
C TYR A 7 -26.04 7.78 28.07
N LEU A 8 -25.79 7.32 29.30
CA LEU A 8 -26.54 6.25 29.97
C LEU A 8 -26.02 6.13 31.41
N GLY A 9 -26.91 6.42 32.36
CA GLY A 9 -26.60 6.47 33.78
C GLY A 9 -26.47 5.07 34.37
N ILE A 10 -25.25 4.68 34.73
CA ILE A 10 -24.99 3.63 35.72
C ILE A 10 -23.81 4.12 36.58
N ARG A 11 -24.05 4.32 37.89
CA ARG A 11 -23.01 4.65 38.87
C ARG A 11 -22.30 3.36 39.29
N ILE A 12 -20.97 3.32 39.18
CA ILE A 12 -20.10 2.37 39.88
C ILE A 12 -19.02 3.21 40.61
N PRO A 13 -18.74 2.98 41.91
CA PRO A 13 -17.87 3.88 42.67
C PRO A 13 -16.37 3.58 42.47
N ASP A 14 -15.64 4.67 42.29
CA ASP A 14 -14.24 4.98 42.60
C ASP A 14 -13.17 3.87 42.52
N CYS A 15 -12.36 3.93 41.46
CA CYS A 15 -10.97 3.48 41.48
C CYS A 15 -10.06 4.58 40.92
N ARG A 16 -9.20 5.14 41.79
CA ARG A 16 -8.15 6.09 41.44
C ARG A 16 -7.04 5.38 40.66
N PHE A 17 -6.81 5.77 39.41
CA PHE A 17 -5.56 5.50 38.70
C PHE A 17 -4.81 6.83 38.51
N LEU A 18 -3.62 6.89 39.10
CA LEU A 18 -2.63 7.94 38.91
C LEU A 18 -1.80 7.61 37.66
N LEU A 19 -1.80 8.52 36.70
CA LEU A 19 -0.88 8.57 35.58
C LEU A 19 0.48 9.09 36.06
N LEU A 20 1.57 8.40 35.69
CA LEU A 20 2.91 9.00 35.58
C LEU A 20 3.61 8.49 34.31
N PRO A 21 4.40 9.35 33.63
CA PRO A 21 4.96 9.08 32.31
C PRO A 21 6.29 8.33 32.36
N TRP A 22 6.57 7.65 31.25
CA TRP A 22 7.74 6.80 31.00
C TRP A 22 8.91 7.65 30.47
N SER A 23 10.08 7.58 31.11
CA SER A 23 11.32 8.14 30.58
C SER A 23 12.49 7.18 30.79
N ALA A 24 13.22 6.95 29.69
CA ALA A 24 14.63 6.55 29.58
C ALA A 24 15.08 5.25 30.28
N GLY A 25 15.32 4.22 29.45
CA GLY A 25 16.03 3.01 29.84
C GLY A 25 17.55 3.22 29.87
N MET A 26 18.17 2.81 30.97
CA MET A 26 19.60 2.51 31.06
C MET A 26 19.78 1.10 31.65
N ASN A 27 20.78 0.42 31.11
CA ASN A 27 21.31 -0.90 31.41
C ASN A 27 21.17 -1.42 32.84
N MET A 28 20.84 -2.72 32.96
CA MET A 28 21.02 -3.51 34.16
C MET A 28 21.78 -4.82 33.83
N GLN A 29 23.06 -4.85 34.17
CA GLN A 29 23.73 -6.05 34.66
C GLN A 29 23.55 -6.06 36.18
N HIS A 30 23.11 -7.17 36.77
CA HIS A 30 23.56 -7.55 38.10
C HIS A 30 23.29 -9.02 38.40
N ARG A 31 24.39 -9.72 38.73
CA ARG A 31 24.42 -10.91 39.58
C ARG A 31 23.91 -10.57 40.99
N TYR A 32 23.28 -11.52 41.68
CA TYR A 32 23.39 -11.69 43.14
C TYR A 32 22.95 -13.10 43.60
N ASP A 33 23.94 -13.95 43.79
CA ASP A 33 24.38 -14.60 45.04
C ASP A 33 23.40 -14.99 46.18
N ARG A 34 23.68 -16.19 46.73
CA ARG A 34 23.51 -16.74 48.11
C ARG A 34 22.22 -17.42 48.58
N LYS A 35 22.39 -18.67 49.02
CA LYS A 35 22.21 -19.24 50.40
C LYS A 35 22.37 -20.77 50.30
N ALA A 36 22.86 -21.57 51.25
CA ALA A 36 23.29 -21.41 52.63
C ALA A 36 24.24 -22.57 53.01
N ALA A 37 25.02 -22.37 54.07
CA ALA A 37 25.86 -23.37 54.73
C ALA A 37 25.08 -24.23 55.74
N VAL A 38 25.64 -25.39 56.14
CA VAL A 38 25.84 -25.84 57.55
C VAL A 38 26.38 -27.29 57.62
N CYS A 39 27.50 -27.45 58.37
CA CYS A 39 28.04 -28.60 59.13
C CYS A 39 28.33 -29.94 58.38
N CYS A 40 29.35 -30.75 58.69
CA CYS A 40 30.09 -30.98 59.94
C CYS A 40 31.30 -31.92 59.70
N TYR A 41 32.25 -31.89 60.64
CA TYR A 41 33.29 -32.89 60.97
C TYR A 41 34.58 -33.03 60.13
N ALA A 42 35.69 -32.75 60.82
CA ALA A 42 37.06 -33.05 60.45
C ALA A 42 37.46 -34.48 60.85
N ALA A 43 38.18 -35.17 59.96
CA ALA A 43 39.09 -36.27 60.28
C ALA A 43 40.19 -36.32 59.21
N GLY A 44 41.45 -36.26 59.64
CA GLY A 44 42.62 -36.26 58.77
C GLY A 44 42.90 -37.62 58.16
N ILE A 45 43.22 -37.63 56.86
CA ILE A 45 43.87 -38.74 56.17
C ILE A 45 44.91 -38.14 55.23
N THR A 46 46.17 -38.47 55.48
CA THR A 46 47.34 -38.18 54.66
C THR A 46 47.21 -38.93 53.33
N LEU A 47 46.94 -38.21 52.23
CA LEU A 47 46.79 -38.79 50.90
C LEU A 47 48.12 -38.68 50.12
N PHE A 48 48.67 -39.82 49.74
CA PHE A 48 49.77 -39.95 48.78
C PHE A 48 49.37 -39.31 47.44
N LEU A 49 50.12 -38.31 46.99
CA LEU A 49 50.02 -37.75 45.64
C LEU A 49 50.53 -38.78 44.62
N PHE A 50 49.61 -39.53 44.01
CA PHE A 50 49.83 -40.15 42.71
C PHE A 50 49.59 -39.08 41.64
N THR A 51 50.66 -38.64 40.97
CA THR A 51 50.56 -37.82 39.76
C THR A 51 50.03 -38.70 38.63
N ALA A 52 48.71 -38.76 38.48
CA ALA A 52 48.10 -39.23 37.24
C ALA A 52 48.44 -38.22 36.14
N VAL A 53 49.21 -38.66 35.15
CA VAL A 53 49.37 -37.94 33.90
C VAL A 53 47.98 -37.85 33.25
N PRO A 54 47.41 -36.66 33.04
CA PRO A 54 46.14 -36.54 32.37
C PRO A 54 46.31 -37.07 30.94
N THR A 55 45.61 -38.16 30.64
CA THR A 55 45.34 -38.55 29.26
C THR A 55 44.62 -37.36 28.62
N PRO A 56 45.05 -36.85 27.45
CA PRO A 56 44.33 -35.76 26.80
C PRO A 56 42.88 -36.22 26.64
N ALA A 57 41.96 -35.49 27.29
CA ALA A 57 40.55 -35.68 27.08
C ALA A 57 40.31 -35.43 25.59
N ARG A 58 39.96 -36.48 24.84
CA ARG A 58 39.39 -36.34 23.51
C ARG A 58 38.17 -35.44 23.73
N GLY A 59 38.18 -34.25 23.13
CA GLY A 59 37.04 -33.34 23.19
C GLY A 59 35.77 -34.07 22.77
N GLU A 60 34.62 -33.62 23.27
CA GLU A 60 33.36 -34.14 22.75
C GLU A 60 33.34 -33.97 21.22
N PRO A 61 32.94 -35.00 20.44
CA PRO A 61 32.88 -34.91 18.99
C PRO A 61 32.04 -33.71 18.56
N VAL A 62 32.46 -33.04 17.49
CA VAL A 62 31.72 -31.89 16.97
C VAL A 62 30.36 -32.35 16.45
N ASP A 63 29.29 -31.81 17.04
CA ASP A 63 27.93 -32.03 16.55
C ASP A 63 27.72 -31.31 15.21
N TYR A 64 27.59 -32.08 14.13
CA TYR A 64 27.32 -31.52 12.80
C TYR A 64 26.03 -30.69 12.77
N LEU A 65 24.93 -31.18 13.35
CA LEU A 65 23.64 -30.50 13.26
C LEU A 65 23.57 -29.26 14.15
N GLY A 66 24.20 -29.31 15.34
CA GLY A 66 24.20 -28.22 16.31
C GLY A 66 25.28 -27.16 16.07
N SER A 67 26.43 -27.52 15.49
CA SER A 67 27.60 -26.64 15.42
C SER A 67 28.04 -26.32 13.99
N VAL A 68 28.12 -27.31 13.09
CA VAL A 68 28.65 -27.12 11.73
C VAL A 68 27.59 -26.60 10.78
N LYS A 69 26.44 -27.28 10.72
CA LYS A 69 25.34 -26.95 9.81
C LYS A 69 24.85 -25.51 9.97
N PRO A 70 24.70 -24.93 11.18
CA PRO A 70 24.32 -23.52 11.33
C PRO A 70 25.36 -22.54 10.75
N ILE A 71 26.65 -22.90 10.79
CA ILE A 71 27.71 -22.10 10.15
C ILE A 71 27.55 -22.14 8.63
N LEU A 72 27.38 -23.33 8.06
CA LEU A 72 27.18 -23.50 6.61
C LEU A 72 25.89 -22.82 6.15
N GLU A 73 24.81 -22.92 6.92
CA GLU A 73 23.53 -22.25 6.63
C GLU A 73 23.70 -20.73 6.57
N THR A 74 24.46 -20.17 7.51
CA THR A 74 24.65 -18.72 7.61
C THR A 74 25.65 -18.18 6.58
N LYS A 75 26.65 -18.98 6.20
CA LYS A 75 27.81 -18.52 5.41
C LYS A 75 27.83 -19.02 3.98
N CYS A 76 27.20 -20.15 3.69
CA CYS A 76 27.41 -20.88 2.44
C CYS A 76 26.13 -21.05 1.62
N PHE A 77 24.96 -21.22 2.24
CA PHE A 77 23.73 -21.63 1.51
C PHE A 77 23.23 -20.59 0.51
N ALA A 78 23.57 -19.31 0.68
CA ALA A 78 23.22 -18.26 -0.28
C ALA A 78 23.75 -18.55 -1.70
N CYS A 79 24.90 -19.24 -1.81
CA CYS A 79 25.54 -19.56 -3.09
C CYS A 79 25.68 -21.06 -3.37
N HIS A 80 25.58 -21.91 -2.35
CA HIS A 80 25.83 -23.36 -2.43
C HIS A 80 24.69 -24.18 -1.79
N SER A 81 23.47 -24.01 -2.27
CA SER A 81 22.26 -24.72 -1.80
C SER A 81 21.36 -25.15 -2.97
N ALA A 82 20.18 -25.70 -2.67
CA ALA A 82 19.20 -26.05 -3.69
C ALA A 82 18.79 -24.88 -4.60
N LEU A 83 18.82 -23.63 -4.11
CA LEU A 83 18.47 -22.44 -4.89
C LEU A 83 19.56 -22.00 -5.86
N LYS A 84 20.83 -22.10 -5.44
CA LYS A 84 21.98 -21.64 -6.19
C LYS A 84 23.15 -22.58 -5.97
N GLN A 85 23.80 -23.00 -7.05
CA GLN A 85 24.85 -24.02 -7.03
C GLN A 85 26.10 -23.48 -7.73
N GLU A 86 26.73 -22.47 -7.14
CA GLU A 86 27.99 -21.93 -7.66
C GLU A 86 29.04 -23.04 -7.73
N ALA A 87 29.71 -23.15 -8.88
CA ALA A 87 30.63 -24.25 -9.22
C ALA A 87 30.05 -25.66 -9.01
N GLY A 88 28.74 -25.84 -9.19
CA GLY A 88 28.06 -27.12 -9.02
C GLY A 88 28.08 -27.66 -7.59
N LEU A 89 28.48 -26.84 -6.61
CA LEU A 89 28.71 -27.26 -5.22
C LEU A 89 27.46 -27.03 -4.35
N ARG A 90 27.11 -28.06 -3.58
CA ARG A 90 26.02 -28.06 -2.60
C ARG A 90 26.56 -28.31 -1.20
N LEU A 91 26.34 -27.36 -0.29
CA LEU A 91 26.81 -27.42 1.11
C LEU A 91 25.66 -27.58 2.12
N ASP A 92 24.44 -27.78 1.64
CA ASP A 92 23.19 -27.86 2.43
C ASP A 92 22.76 -29.28 2.84
N ALA A 93 23.55 -30.29 2.45
CA ALA A 93 23.46 -31.64 2.98
C ALA A 93 24.86 -32.29 3.03
N ALA A 94 25.19 -32.97 4.13
CA ALA A 94 26.48 -33.61 4.35
C ALA A 94 26.87 -34.60 3.24
N SER A 95 25.91 -35.37 2.73
CA SER A 95 26.12 -36.29 1.63
C SER A 95 26.53 -35.60 0.32
N LEU A 96 26.10 -34.35 0.11
CA LEU A 96 26.47 -33.53 -1.04
C LEU A 96 27.81 -32.82 -0.84
N ILE A 97 28.13 -32.38 0.39
CA ILE A 97 29.46 -31.83 0.72
C ILE A 97 30.56 -32.84 0.37
N LEU A 98 30.33 -34.12 0.70
CA LEU A 98 31.27 -35.22 0.40
C LEU A 98 31.36 -35.55 -1.09
N GLN A 99 30.33 -35.27 -1.89
CA GLN A 99 30.37 -35.44 -3.35
C GLN A 99 31.24 -34.36 -4.01
N GLY A 100 31.29 -33.16 -3.44
CA GLY A 100 32.03 -32.03 -4.00
C GLY A 100 31.24 -31.27 -5.08
N GLY A 101 31.96 -30.52 -5.91
CA GLY A 101 31.39 -29.75 -7.02
C GLY A 101 32.18 -29.95 -8.31
N ASP A 102 32.06 -29.00 -9.24
CA ASP A 102 32.72 -29.05 -10.56
C ASP A 102 34.26 -29.08 -10.45
N SER A 103 34.80 -28.53 -9.37
CA SER A 103 36.25 -28.57 -9.04
C SER A 103 36.69 -29.86 -8.35
N GLY A 104 35.79 -30.83 -8.19
CA GLY A 104 36.03 -32.09 -7.48
C GLY A 104 35.67 -32.04 -5.99
N VAL A 105 36.30 -32.93 -5.21
CA VAL A 105 36.08 -33.09 -3.78
C VAL A 105 36.51 -31.82 -3.04
N VAL A 106 35.62 -31.29 -2.18
CA VAL A 106 35.90 -30.06 -1.41
C VAL A 106 36.30 -30.33 0.05
N LEU A 107 36.08 -31.56 0.49
CA LEU A 107 36.29 -32.00 1.86
C LEU A 107 36.90 -33.40 1.84
N GLU A 108 38.05 -33.57 2.49
CA GLU A 108 38.75 -34.83 2.68
C GLU A 108 38.58 -35.29 4.14
N PRO A 109 37.72 -36.29 4.42
CA PRO A 109 37.49 -36.74 5.79
C PRO A 109 38.77 -37.21 6.48
N GLY A 110 39.09 -36.60 7.63
CA GLY A 110 40.28 -36.89 8.41
C GLY A 110 41.51 -36.03 8.07
N ASP A 111 41.44 -35.21 7.00
CA ASP A 111 42.52 -34.30 6.60
C ASP A 111 41.98 -32.91 6.26
N ALA A 112 41.88 -32.07 7.30
CA ALA A 112 41.42 -30.69 7.16
C ALA A 112 42.37 -29.82 6.31
N ASP A 113 43.67 -30.12 6.28
CA ASP A 113 44.64 -29.32 5.52
C ASP A 113 44.63 -29.65 4.03
N ALA A 114 44.21 -30.86 3.66
CA ALA A 114 43.95 -31.26 2.28
C ALA A 114 42.55 -30.81 1.75
N SER A 115 41.69 -30.29 2.62
CA SER A 115 40.31 -29.92 2.27
C SER A 115 40.22 -28.50 1.71
N SER A 116 39.91 -28.37 0.42
CA SER A 116 39.80 -27.07 -0.27
C SER A 116 38.70 -26.15 0.31
N LEU A 117 37.70 -26.70 1.00
CA LEU A 117 36.71 -25.90 1.74
C LEU A 117 37.39 -24.96 2.75
N LEU A 118 38.38 -25.46 3.51
CA LEU A 118 39.10 -24.64 4.49
C LEU A 118 40.09 -23.68 3.85
N GLU A 119 40.74 -24.08 2.77
CA GLU A 119 41.56 -23.19 1.95
C GLU A 119 40.74 -21.97 1.51
N ARG A 120 39.56 -22.19 0.93
CA ARG A 120 38.67 -21.11 0.47
C ARG A 120 38.15 -20.22 1.59
N VAL A 121 37.78 -20.77 2.75
CA VAL A 121 37.26 -19.92 3.84
C VAL A 121 38.35 -19.17 4.62
N THR A 122 39.61 -19.58 4.49
CA THR A 122 40.76 -18.95 5.16
C THR A 122 41.69 -18.18 4.21
N ASP A 123 41.35 -18.09 2.92
CA ASP A 123 42.16 -17.40 1.93
C ASP A 123 42.41 -15.93 2.30
N THR A 124 43.65 -15.50 2.12
CA THR A 124 44.07 -14.13 2.36
C THR A 124 43.61 -13.18 1.26
N ASP A 125 43.44 -13.68 0.04
CA ASP A 125 42.91 -12.93 -1.10
C ASP A 125 41.39 -12.81 -0.96
N SER A 126 40.89 -11.57 -0.84
CA SER A 126 39.46 -11.29 -0.71
C SER A 126 38.64 -11.74 -1.92
N ASP A 127 39.26 -11.81 -3.10
CA ASP A 127 38.58 -12.19 -4.34
C ASP A 127 38.42 -13.72 -4.47
N GLN A 128 39.24 -14.48 -3.74
CA GLN A 128 39.19 -15.95 -3.71
C GLN A 128 38.55 -16.50 -2.43
N ARG A 129 38.53 -15.71 -1.35
CA ARG A 129 37.98 -16.10 -0.06
C ARG A 129 36.46 -16.25 -0.11
N MET A 130 35.96 -17.28 0.57
CA MET A 130 34.53 -17.48 0.80
C MET A 130 34.12 -17.13 2.24
N PRO A 131 32.99 -16.43 2.46
CA PRO A 131 32.13 -15.80 1.44
C PRO A 131 32.84 -14.62 0.74
N PRO A 132 32.51 -14.31 -0.52
CA PRO A 132 33.11 -13.19 -1.26
C PRO A 132 32.92 -11.85 -0.56
N GLU A 133 33.83 -10.91 -0.80
CA GLU A 133 33.70 -9.57 -0.26
C GLU A 133 32.38 -8.92 -0.73
N GLY A 134 31.59 -8.44 0.23
CA GLY A 134 30.29 -7.83 -0.02
C GLY A 134 29.10 -8.78 0.09
N ASP A 135 29.28 -10.09 -0.13
CA ASP A 135 28.19 -11.09 -0.11
C ASP A 135 28.06 -11.82 1.23
N GLY A 136 29.07 -11.74 2.09
CA GLY A 136 28.99 -12.30 3.44
C GLY A 136 30.08 -11.79 4.36
N THR A 137 29.93 -12.08 5.65
CA THR A 137 31.00 -11.84 6.63
C THR A 137 31.95 -13.03 6.65
N PRO A 138 33.29 -12.81 6.72
CA PRO A 138 34.24 -13.91 6.89
C PRO A 138 33.90 -14.78 8.10
N LEU A 139 34.30 -16.05 8.06
CA LEU A 139 34.21 -16.90 9.23
C LEU A 139 35.19 -16.39 10.29
N ASN A 140 34.74 -16.37 11.55
CA ASN A 140 35.64 -16.08 12.66
C ASN A 140 36.51 -17.30 13.00
N SER A 141 37.53 -17.12 13.83
CA SER A 141 38.48 -18.19 14.17
C SER A 141 37.80 -19.40 14.83
N GLU A 142 36.76 -19.20 15.64
CA GLU A 142 36.01 -20.27 16.30
C GLU A 142 35.20 -21.11 15.29
N GLN A 143 34.58 -20.45 14.32
CA GLN A 143 33.84 -21.11 13.23
C GLN A 143 34.78 -21.92 12.33
N VAL A 144 35.94 -21.36 11.97
CA VAL A 144 36.98 -22.07 11.20
C VAL A 144 37.46 -23.29 11.98
N GLU A 145 37.74 -23.14 13.28
CA GLU A 145 38.23 -24.25 14.10
C GLU A 145 37.18 -25.34 14.31
N THR A 146 35.90 -24.96 14.40
CA THR A 146 34.77 -25.90 14.47
C THR A 146 34.71 -26.78 13.21
N ILE A 147 34.79 -26.15 12.03
CA ILE A 147 34.80 -26.88 10.75
C ILE A 147 36.05 -27.75 10.64
N ARG A 148 37.23 -27.22 11.01
CA ARG A 148 38.51 -27.95 11.00
C ARG A 148 38.47 -29.19 11.88
N THR A 149 37.98 -29.06 13.10
CA THR A 149 37.87 -30.18 14.04
C THR A 149 36.91 -31.24 13.49
N TRP A 150 35.74 -30.82 12.99
CA TRP A 150 34.78 -31.73 12.37
C TRP A 150 35.36 -32.51 11.19
N ILE A 151 36.12 -31.86 10.29
CA ILE A 151 36.78 -32.54 9.16
C ILE A 151 37.80 -33.56 9.68
N ASN A 152 38.66 -33.17 10.63
CA ASN A 152 39.67 -34.05 11.21
C ASN A 152 39.08 -35.24 12.00
N GLU A 153 37.87 -35.09 12.53
CA GLU A 153 37.10 -36.18 13.15
C GLU A 153 36.46 -37.14 12.13
N GLY A 154 36.67 -36.90 10.83
CA GLY A 154 36.16 -37.72 9.73
C GLY A 154 34.87 -37.18 9.12
N ALA A 155 34.54 -35.90 9.33
CA ALA A 155 33.35 -35.23 8.82
C ALA A 155 32.05 -36.00 9.10
N ILE A 156 31.94 -36.55 10.32
CA ILE A 156 30.82 -37.38 10.74
C ILE A 156 29.54 -36.53 10.73
N ALA A 157 28.52 -37.00 10.02
CA ALA A 157 27.20 -36.40 9.98
C ALA A 157 26.12 -37.49 9.95
N PRO A 158 24.94 -37.27 10.56
CA PRO A 158 23.83 -38.20 10.43
C PRO A 158 23.29 -38.22 9.00
N GLU A 159 22.55 -39.28 8.65
CA GLU A 159 21.78 -39.29 7.42
C GLU A 159 20.68 -38.23 7.51
N GLU A 160 20.75 -37.24 6.61
CA GLU A 160 19.80 -36.13 6.56
C GLU A 160 19.13 -36.05 5.19
N PRO A 161 17.88 -35.58 5.12
CA PRO A 161 17.20 -35.41 3.85
C PRO A 161 17.90 -34.34 3.02
N ILE A 162 18.13 -34.65 1.73
CA ILE A 162 18.64 -33.67 0.77
C ILE A 162 17.53 -32.66 0.47
N PRO A 163 17.75 -31.35 0.69
CA PRO A 163 16.77 -30.34 0.31
C PRO A 163 16.52 -30.34 -1.21
N SER A 164 15.25 -30.48 -1.61
CA SER A 164 14.82 -30.33 -3.00
C SER A 164 14.87 -28.86 -3.43
N HIS A 165 14.86 -28.61 -4.74
CA HIS A 165 14.77 -27.25 -5.26
C HIS A 165 13.45 -26.60 -4.79
N PRO A 166 13.43 -25.38 -4.24
CA PRO A 166 12.20 -24.78 -3.73
C PRO A 166 11.06 -24.66 -4.75
N GLY A 167 11.39 -24.52 -6.04
CA GLY A 167 10.42 -24.56 -7.14
C GLY A 167 9.65 -25.89 -7.26
N GLU A 168 10.14 -26.99 -6.69
CA GLU A 168 9.43 -28.28 -6.64
C GLU A 168 8.36 -28.33 -5.54
N HIS A 169 8.32 -27.32 -4.66
CA HIS A 169 7.30 -27.24 -3.62
C HIS A 169 5.90 -27.15 -4.25
N TRP A 170 4.92 -27.87 -3.67
CA TRP A 170 3.58 -28.02 -4.25
C TRP A 170 2.88 -26.69 -4.56
N ALA A 171 3.19 -25.62 -3.82
CA ALA A 171 2.62 -24.28 -4.01
C ALA A 171 3.04 -23.63 -5.34
N TYR A 172 4.16 -24.06 -5.91
CA TYR A 172 4.67 -23.60 -7.21
C TYR A 172 4.33 -24.55 -8.35
N GLN A 173 3.70 -25.68 -8.04
CA GLN A 173 3.28 -26.65 -9.03
C GLN A 173 1.87 -26.33 -9.52
N LYS A 174 1.63 -26.52 -10.81
CA LYS A 174 0.31 -26.32 -11.39
C LYS A 174 -0.68 -27.29 -10.74
N THR A 175 -1.74 -26.75 -10.13
CA THR A 175 -2.79 -27.56 -9.54
C THR A 175 -3.52 -28.37 -10.62
N VAL A 176 -3.55 -29.69 -10.46
CA VAL A 176 -4.31 -30.60 -11.31
C VAL A 176 -5.48 -31.17 -10.54
N ARG A 177 -6.63 -31.33 -11.19
CA ARG A 177 -7.83 -31.89 -10.54
C ARG A 177 -7.59 -33.38 -10.23
N PRO A 178 -7.55 -33.79 -8.96
CA PRO A 178 -7.33 -35.20 -8.62
C PRO A 178 -8.60 -36.03 -8.91
N PRO A 179 -8.45 -37.36 -9.08
CA PRO A 179 -9.59 -38.27 -9.09
C PRO A 179 -10.30 -38.22 -7.73
N VAL A 180 -11.64 -38.25 -7.75
CA VAL A 180 -12.45 -38.28 -6.53
C VAL A 180 -12.33 -39.66 -5.87
N PRO A 181 -12.01 -39.76 -4.56
CA PRO A 181 -11.80 -41.03 -3.89
C PRO A 181 -13.12 -41.76 -3.66
N ALA A 182 -13.07 -43.10 -3.75
CA ALA A 182 -14.18 -43.94 -3.33
C ALA A 182 -14.25 -43.99 -1.79
N VAL A 183 -15.46 -43.90 -1.25
CA VAL A 183 -15.73 -43.89 0.20
C VAL A 183 -16.41 -45.17 0.65
N GLN A 184 -16.07 -45.68 1.83
CA GLN A 184 -16.70 -46.89 2.36
C GLN A 184 -18.07 -46.60 3.01
N ASN A 185 -18.21 -45.41 3.61
CA ASN A 185 -19.40 -45.00 4.35
C ASN A 185 -20.02 -43.72 3.77
N PRO A 186 -20.89 -43.82 2.74
CA PRO A 186 -21.42 -42.64 2.04
C PRO A 186 -22.52 -41.88 2.80
N GLY A 187 -22.90 -42.30 4.02
CA GLY A 187 -24.13 -41.85 4.70
C GLY A 187 -24.26 -40.35 4.97
N TRP A 188 -23.15 -39.58 4.94
CA TRP A 188 -23.14 -38.12 5.12
C TRP A 188 -22.58 -37.38 3.89
N VAL A 189 -22.17 -38.10 2.86
CA VAL A 189 -21.51 -37.56 1.68
C VAL A 189 -22.55 -36.99 0.73
N SER A 190 -22.48 -35.68 0.48
CA SER A 190 -23.43 -34.96 -0.39
C SER A 190 -22.76 -34.46 -1.68
N ASN A 191 -21.46 -34.24 -1.68
CA ASN A 191 -20.70 -33.77 -2.84
C ASN A 191 -19.29 -34.39 -2.92
N ALA A 192 -18.51 -34.00 -3.93
CA ALA A 192 -17.15 -34.53 -4.14
C ALA A 192 -16.17 -34.12 -3.03
N LEU A 193 -16.30 -32.94 -2.42
CA LEU A 193 -15.46 -32.51 -1.29
C LEU A 193 -15.69 -33.40 -0.07
N ASP A 194 -16.94 -33.76 0.21
CA ASP A 194 -17.28 -34.68 1.30
C ASP A 194 -16.63 -36.04 1.09
N GLN A 195 -16.46 -36.50 -0.17
CA GLN A 195 -15.76 -37.75 -0.47
C GLN A 195 -14.27 -37.68 -0.09
N PHE A 196 -13.59 -36.55 -0.36
CA PHE A 196 -12.21 -36.36 0.08
C PHE A 196 -12.09 -36.38 1.60
N ILE A 197 -12.98 -35.68 2.30
CA ILE A 197 -12.98 -35.63 3.77
C ILE A 197 -13.31 -37.01 4.36
N ALA A 198 -14.29 -37.72 3.81
CA ALA A 198 -14.65 -39.08 4.23
C ALA A 198 -13.52 -40.08 4.03
N ALA A 199 -12.83 -40.03 2.89
CA ALA A 199 -11.66 -40.87 2.66
C ALA A 199 -10.55 -40.61 3.69
N SER A 200 -10.31 -39.34 4.06
CA SER A 200 -9.36 -39.00 5.13
C SER A 200 -9.82 -39.50 6.50
N HIS A 201 -11.10 -39.34 6.84
CA HIS A 201 -11.65 -39.88 8.09
C HIS A 201 -11.52 -41.40 8.18
N ASP A 202 -11.84 -42.13 7.10
CA ASP A 202 -11.71 -43.58 7.02
C ASP A 202 -10.25 -44.03 7.26
N GLN A 203 -9.27 -43.31 6.72
CA GLN A 203 -7.84 -43.61 6.92
C GLN A 203 -7.38 -43.50 8.38
N VAL A 204 -7.93 -42.56 9.14
CA VAL A 204 -7.57 -42.33 10.54
C VAL A 204 -8.60 -42.87 11.54
N GLY A 205 -9.61 -43.62 11.07
CA GLY A 205 -10.65 -44.21 11.91
C GLY A 205 -11.57 -43.21 12.61
N LEU A 206 -11.78 -42.02 12.02
CA LEU A 206 -12.67 -41.00 12.56
C LEU A 206 -14.11 -41.19 12.05
N THR A 207 -15.08 -40.97 12.93
CA THR A 207 -16.51 -40.96 12.58
C THR A 207 -17.07 -39.56 12.75
N PRO A 208 -17.79 -39.01 11.76
CA PRO A 208 -18.43 -37.70 11.87
C PRO A 208 -19.44 -37.65 13.02
N VAL A 209 -19.54 -36.48 13.65
CA VAL A 209 -20.62 -36.18 14.60
C VAL A 209 -21.94 -35.94 13.85
N PRO A 210 -23.10 -36.16 14.48
CA PRO A 210 -24.38 -35.81 13.87
C PRO A 210 -24.47 -34.32 13.58
N GLU A 211 -25.36 -33.96 12.64
CA GLU A 211 -25.67 -32.58 12.33
C GLU A 211 -26.13 -31.81 13.58
N ALA A 212 -25.76 -30.53 13.65
CA ALA A 212 -26.15 -29.67 14.76
C ALA A 212 -27.67 -29.46 14.78
N THR A 213 -28.23 -29.14 15.96
CA THR A 213 -29.66 -28.84 16.06
C THR A 213 -30.02 -27.60 15.22
N PRO A 214 -31.28 -27.47 14.75
CA PRO A 214 -31.69 -26.38 13.88
C PRO A 214 -31.36 -24.98 14.43
N GLU A 215 -31.51 -24.77 15.74
CA GLU A 215 -31.19 -23.50 16.41
C GLU A 215 -29.70 -23.15 16.30
N VAL A 216 -28.84 -24.18 16.42
CA VAL A 216 -27.39 -24.03 16.35
C VAL A 216 -26.96 -23.77 14.91
N LEU A 217 -27.53 -24.50 13.93
CA LEU A 217 -27.28 -24.28 12.51
C LEU A 217 -27.64 -22.85 12.10
N LEU A 218 -28.85 -22.40 12.44
CA LEU A 218 -29.31 -21.05 12.13
C LEU A 218 -28.37 -20.00 12.74
N ARG A 219 -28.04 -20.14 14.03
CA ARG A 219 -27.12 -19.19 14.68
C ARG A 219 -25.75 -19.15 14.00
N ARG A 220 -25.19 -20.30 13.62
CA ARG A 220 -23.88 -20.39 12.98
C ARG A 220 -23.89 -19.72 11.62
N VAL A 221 -24.89 -19.98 10.78
CA VAL A 221 -24.92 -19.44 9.42
C VAL A 221 -25.14 -17.93 9.41
N TYR A 222 -25.98 -17.41 10.30
CA TYR A 222 -26.15 -15.97 10.52
C TYR A 222 -24.84 -15.26 10.91
N LEU A 223 -24.15 -15.78 11.92
CA LEU A 223 -22.88 -15.20 12.38
C LEU A 223 -21.76 -15.34 11.34
N ASN A 224 -21.81 -16.37 10.51
CA ASN A 224 -20.85 -16.57 9.44
C ASN A 224 -21.10 -15.56 8.30
N LEU A 225 -22.31 -15.57 7.73
CA LEU A 225 -22.62 -14.85 6.50
C LEU A 225 -22.78 -13.34 6.72
N ILE A 226 -23.48 -12.92 7.78
CA ILE A 226 -23.77 -11.49 8.02
C ILE A 226 -23.19 -10.95 9.33
N GLY A 227 -22.58 -11.81 10.17
CA GLY A 227 -21.88 -11.38 11.39
C GLY A 227 -22.78 -11.03 12.58
N LEU A 228 -24.10 -11.16 12.44
CA LEU A 228 -25.10 -10.88 13.47
C LEU A 228 -25.88 -12.16 13.81
N PRO A 229 -26.31 -12.39 15.06
CA PRO A 229 -27.17 -13.52 15.38
C PRO A 229 -28.58 -13.33 14.79
N PRO A 230 -29.36 -14.42 14.58
CA PRO A 230 -30.75 -14.31 14.16
C PRO A 230 -31.58 -13.62 15.25
N THR A 231 -32.56 -12.83 14.83
CA THR A 231 -33.58 -12.30 15.74
C THR A 231 -34.47 -13.43 16.27
N HIS A 232 -35.17 -13.15 17.37
CA HIS A 232 -36.11 -14.12 17.95
C HIS A 232 -37.20 -14.54 16.97
N GLU A 233 -37.73 -13.59 16.18
CA GLU A 233 -38.75 -13.84 15.16
C GLU A 233 -38.23 -14.72 14.03
N GLN A 234 -37.01 -14.45 13.53
CA GLN A 234 -36.36 -15.27 12.50
C GLN A 234 -36.11 -16.70 13.00
N LEU A 235 -35.67 -16.87 14.26
CA LEU A 235 -35.49 -18.18 14.87
C LEU A 235 -36.81 -18.95 14.93
N ILE A 236 -37.88 -18.33 15.45
CA ILE A 236 -39.19 -18.98 15.54
C ILE A 236 -39.71 -19.34 14.14
N ALA A 237 -39.59 -18.44 13.17
CA ALA A 237 -40.01 -18.69 11.79
C ALA A 237 -39.28 -19.90 11.19
N PHE A 238 -37.95 -19.95 11.33
CA PHE A 238 -37.13 -21.06 10.86
C PHE A 238 -37.49 -22.39 11.54
N LEU A 239 -37.66 -22.39 12.87
CA LEU A 239 -38.04 -23.61 13.60
C LEU A 239 -39.43 -24.12 13.24
N ASN A 240 -40.34 -23.24 12.83
CA ASN A 240 -41.69 -23.59 12.40
C ASN A 240 -41.77 -23.99 10.92
N ASP A 241 -40.80 -23.64 10.08
CA ASP A 241 -40.75 -24.08 8.69
C ASP A 241 -40.33 -25.57 8.62
N LYS A 242 -41.29 -26.43 8.27
CA LYS A 242 -41.08 -27.88 8.10
C LYS A 242 -40.97 -28.30 6.65
N SER A 243 -40.96 -27.35 5.72
CA SER A 243 -40.87 -27.68 4.31
C SER A 243 -39.45 -28.13 3.93
N PRO A 244 -39.30 -29.01 2.92
CA PRO A 244 -37.99 -29.42 2.43
C PRO A 244 -37.16 -28.20 1.99
N GLY A 245 -35.86 -28.18 2.31
CA GLY A 245 -34.96 -27.11 1.90
C GLY A 245 -35.04 -25.81 2.72
N ALA A 246 -35.62 -25.84 3.93
CA ALA A 246 -35.79 -24.65 4.76
C ALA A 246 -34.47 -23.99 5.16
N TYR A 247 -33.42 -24.78 5.38
CA TYR A 247 -32.10 -24.27 5.70
C TYR A 247 -31.48 -23.56 4.50
N GLU A 248 -31.51 -24.20 3.33
CA GLU A 248 -30.94 -23.68 2.08
C GLU A 248 -31.58 -22.35 1.68
N ARG A 249 -32.91 -22.22 1.76
CA ARG A 249 -33.57 -20.93 1.50
C ARG A 249 -33.17 -19.83 2.48
N GLU A 250 -32.90 -20.19 3.72
CA GLU A 250 -32.41 -19.23 4.71
C GLU A 250 -30.96 -18.83 4.43
N VAL A 251 -30.13 -19.76 3.93
CA VAL A 251 -28.79 -19.45 3.39
C VAL A 251 -28.89 -18.48 2.22
N ASP A 252 -29.73 -18.77 1.23
CA ASP A 252 -29.94 -17.91 0.06
C ASP A 252 -30.38 -16.50 0.49
N ARG A 253 -31.34 -16.40 1.43
CA ARG A 253 -31.79 -15.12 1.98
C ARG A 253 -30.67 -14.33 2.68
N LEU A 254 -29.73 -15.00 3.30
CA LEU A 254 -28.58 -14.38 3.95
C LEU A 254 -27.50 -13.95 2.96
N LEU A 255 -27.29 -14.72 1.88
CA LEU A 255 -26.38 -14.36 0.78
C LEU A 255 -26.92 -13.14 0.01
N ASP A 256 -28.23 -13.06 -0.19
CA ASP A 256 -28.92 -11.92 -0.83
C ASP A 256 -29.01 -10.67 0.08
N ASN A 257 -28.62 -10.77 1.36
CA ASN A 257 -28.66 -9.66 2.29
C ASN A 257 -27.45 -8.73 2.05
N PRO A 258 -27.62 -7.40 1.89
CA PRO A 258 -26.51 -6.47 1.68
C PRO A 258 -25.40 -6.53 2.76
N GLN A 259 -25.74 -6.97 3.98
CA GLN A 259 -24.78 -7.17 5.08
C GLN A 259 -23.79 -8.31 4.82
N TYR A 260 -24.08 -9.22 3.89
CA TYR A 260 -23.15 -10.26 3.45
C TYR A 260 -21.88 -9.63 2.88
N GLY A 261 -22.02 -8.70 1.93
CA GLY A 261 -20.91 -7.98 1.34
C GLY A 261 -20.16 -7.10 2.35
N GLU A 262 -20.86 -6.49 3.31
CA GLU A 262 -20.21 -5.75 4.40
C GLU A 262 -19.35 -6.67 5.28
N ARG A 263 -19.88 -7.85 5.62
CA ARG A 263 -19.21 -8.85 6.47
C ARG A 263 -17.98 -9.43 5.79
N TRP A 264 -18.13 -9.89 4.55
CA TRP A 264 -17.07 -10.55 3.80
C TRP A 264 -16.08 -9.56 3.18
N GLY A 265 -16.57 -8.43 2.67
CA GLY A 265 -15.74 -7.36 2.17
C GLY A 265 -14.73 -6.87 3.21
N ARG A 266 -15.12 -6.76 4.49
CA ARG A 266 -14.19 -6.38 5.57
C ARG A 266 -13.02 -7.36 5.73
N HIS A 267 -13.24 -8.67 5.61
CA HIS A 267 -12.14 -9.65 5.73
C HIS A 267 -11.17 -9.55 4.55
N TRP A 268 -11.69 -9.30 3.35
CA TRP A 268 -10.86 -9.12 2.16
C TRP A 268 -10.15 -7.78 2.11
N MET A 269 -10.75 -6.73 2.70
CA MET A 269 -10.08 -5.46 2.92
C MET A 269 -8.80 -5.60 3.76
N ASP A 270 -8.75 -6.54 4.71
CA ASP A 270 -7.53 -6.82 5.47
C ASP A 270 -6.44 -7.45 4.58
N VAL A 271 -6.82 -8.35 3.66
CA VAL A 271 -5.92 -9.01 2.69
C VAL A 271 -5.39 -8.01 1.66
N TRP A 272 -6.28 -7.23 1.05
CA TRP A 272 -5.95 -6.22 0.06
C TRP A 272 -5.40 -4.92 0.67
N ARG A 273 -5.34 -4.84 2.01
CA ARG A 273 -4.81 -3.72 2.78
C ARG A 273 -5.52 -2.40 2.50
N TYR A 274 -6.85 -2.44 2.44
CA TYR A 274 -7.64 -1.22 2.39
C TYR A 274 -7.34 -0.35 3.64
N SER A 275 -7.06 0.92 3.38
CA SER A 275 -7.02 1.97 4.37
C SER A 275 -7.44 3.26 3.70
N ASP A 276 -8.09 4.16 4.44
CA ASP A 276 -8.38 5.49 3.93
C ASP A 276 -7.07 6.28 3.69
N TRP A 277 -7.16 7.36 2.92
CA TRP A 277 -6.02 8.23 2.67
C TRP A 277 -5.59 8.98 3.94
N SER A 278 -4.33 9.40 3.98
CA SER A 278 -3.81 10.20 5.09
C SER A 278 -2.79 11.23 4.64
N GLY A 279 -2.52 12.20 5.52
CA GLY A 279 -1.85 13.43 5.14
C GLY A 279 -1.41 14.29 6.33
N PHE A 280 -0.84 15.45 6.02
CA PHE A 280 -0.48 16.47 7.00
C PHE A 280 -1.11 17.80 6.60
N ASN A 281 -1.81 18.45 7.53
CA ASN A 281 -2.67 19.61 7.23
C ASN A 281 -3.66 19.29 6.09
N GLN A 282 -3.62 20.05 5.00
CA GLN A 282 -4.48 19.85 3.83
C GLN A 282 -3.82 18.95 2.76
N GLU A 283 -2.54 18.59 2.94
CA GLU A 283 -1.80 17.78 1.97
C GLU A 283 -2.14 16.30 2.11
N VAL A 284 -2.57 15.68 1.01
CA VAL A 284 -2.63 14.22 0.88
C VAL A 284 -1.21 13.69 0.67
N ARG A 285 -0.80 12.68 1.44
CA ARG A 285 0.56 12.12 1.39
C ARG A 285 0.56 10.62 1.07
N TYR A 286 -0.42 9.89 1.59
CA TYR A 286 -0.58 8.44 1.39
C TYR A 286 -1.96 8.17 0.78
N SER A 287 -2.00 7.45 -0.34
CA SER A 287 -3.20 7.22 -1.17
C SER A 287 -3.79 8.52 -1.75
N GLN A 288 -5.06 8.50 -2.14
CA GLN A 288 -5.82 9.63 -2.69
C GLN A 288 -7.15 9.84 -1.98
N ARG A 289 -7.68 11.07 -2.05
CA ARG A 289 -9.06 11.36 -1.64
C ARG A 289 -10.04 10.44 -2.37
N HIS A 290 -11.15 10.16 -1.72
CA HIS A 290 -12.24 9.35 -2.28
C HIS A 290 -11.92 7.88 -2.54
N ILE A 291 -10.82 7.36 -1.97
CA ILE A 291 -10.46 5.93 -2.04
C ILE A 291 -11.53 5.02 -1.41
N TRP A 292 -12.43 5.56 -0.59
CA TRP A 292 -13.61 4.86 -0.07
C TRP A 292 -14.50 4.28 -1.18
N ARG A 293 -14.43 4.81 -2.41
CA ARG A 293 -15.12 4.23 -3.57
C ARG A 293 -14.63 2.81 -3.88
N TRP A 294 -13.37 2.50 -3.61
CA TRP A 294 -12.85 1.14 -3.72
C TRP A 294 -13.41 0.22 -2.63
N ARG A 295 -13.53 0.70 -1.39
CA ARG A 295 -14.23 -0.04 -0.31
C ARG A 295 -15.66 -0.41 -0.73
N ASP A 296 -16.38 0.55 -1.31
CA ASP A 296 -17.75 0.31 -1.75
C ASP A 296 -17.80 -0.68 -2.91
N TRP A 297 -16.87 -0.58 -3.89
CA TRP A 297 -16.72 -1.58 -4.94
C TRP A 297 -16.44 -2.99 -4.40
N ILE A 298 -15.65 -3.12 -3.33
CA ILE A 298 -15.40 -4.42 -2.68
C ILE A 298 -16.72 -5.02 -2.17
N ILE A 299 -17.49 -4.24 -1.39
CA ILE A 299 -18.76 -4.67 -0.79
C ILE A 299 -19.76 -5.04 -1.89
N GLU A 300 -19.90 -4.18 -2.90
CA GLU A 300 -20.77 -4.39 -4.05
C GLU A 300 -20.36 -5.63 -4.86
N SER A 301 -19.07 -5.92 -4.99
CA SER A 301 -18.59 -7.09 -5.73
C SER A 301 -19.00 -8.40 -5.04
N PHE A 302 -18.97 -8.46 -3.70
CA PHE A 302 -19.49 -9.62 -2.95
C PHE A 302 -21.01 -9.75 -3.07
N ASN A 303 -21.76 -8.65 -2.92
CA ASN A 303 -23.22 -8.69 -3.02
C ASN A 303 -23.73 -9.03 -4.42
N ASN A 304 -22.94 -8.77 -5.46
CA ASN A 304 -23.26 -9.10 -6.85
C ASN A 304 -22.64 -10.45 -7.30
N ASP A 305 -22.07 -11.23 -6.38
CA ASP A 305 -21.40 -12.52 -6.68
C ASP A 305 -20.36 -12.41 -7.82
N LYS A 306 -19.56 -11.34 -7.81
CA LYS A 306 -18.53 -11.12 -8.82
C LYS A 306 -17.42 -12.17 -8.68
N GLY A 307 -17.10 -12.85 -9.77
CA GLY A 307 -16.01 -13.82 -9.83
C GLY A 307 -14.68 -13.23 -9.37
N TYR A 308 -13.95 -13.98 -8.52
CA TYR A 308 -12.68 -13.54 -7.93
C TYR A 308 -11.62 -13.27 -9.01
N ASP A 309 -11.61 -14.03 -10.09
CA ASP A 309 -10.77 -13.83 -11.27
C ASP A 309 -11.01 -12.44 -11.90
N ARG A 310 -12.29 -12.03 -12.03
CA ARG A 310 -12.64 -10.71 -12.54
C ARG A 310 -12.25 -9.61 -11.56
N MET A 311 -12.43 -9.82 -10.26
CA MET A 311 -12.01 -8.86 -9.24
C MET A 311 -10.51 -8.58 -9.28
N ILE A 312 -9.69 -9.62 -9.45
CA ILE A 312 -8.22 -9.46 -9.60
C ILE A 312 -7.90 -8.58 -10.81
N LEU A 313 -8.50 -8.91 -11.96
CA LEU A 313 -8.27 -8.18 -13.20
C LEU A 313 -8.67 -6.70 -13.08
N GLU A 314 -9.84 -6.42 -12.49
CA GLU A 314 -10.29 -5.05 -12.26
C GLU A 314 -9.36 -4.28 -11.30
N MET A 315 -8.89 -4.91 -10.22
CA MET A 315 -7.98 -4.27 -9.27
C MET A 315 -6.63 -3.88 -9.88
N LEU A 316 -6.15 -4.64 -10.87
CA LEU A 316 -4.85 -4.43 -11.51
C LEU A 316 -4.92 -3.56 -12.77
N ALA A 317 -6.02 -3.63 -13.54
CA ALA A 317 -6.07 -3.07 -14.89
C ALA A 317 -7.49 -2.63 -15.34
N ALA A 318 -8.40 -2.27 -14.42
CA ALA A 318 -9.75 -1.82 -14.86
C ALA A 318 -9.70 -0.57 -15.76
N ASP A 319 -8.68 0.28 -15.64
CA ASP A 319 -8.47 1.41 -16.51
C ASP A 319 -8.20 1.03 -17.97
N GLU A 320 -7.59 -0.13 -18.22
CA GLU A 320 -7.33 -0.65 -19.55
C GLU A 320 -8.43 -1.61 -20.04
N LEU A 321 -8.95 -2.45 -19.14
CA LEU A 321 -9.95 -3.47 -19.46
C LEU A 321 -11.35 -2.90 -19.70
N CYS A 322 -11.67 -1.81 -19.02
CA CYS A 322 -12.99 -1.17 -19.04
C CYS A 322 -12.87 0.35 -18.81
N PRO A 323 -12.18 1.08 -19.71
CA PRO A 323 -11.87 2.51 -19.57
C PRO A 323 -13.09 3.44 -19.40
N ASP A 324 -14.26 2.97 -19.84
CA ASP A 324 -15.52 3.73 -19.81
C ASP A 324 -16.44 3.33 -18.64
N ASP A 325 -16.10 2.28 -17.88
CA ASP A 325 -16.88 1.83 -16.73
C ASP A 325 -16.31 2.37 -15.42
N GLU A 326 -16.85 3.52 -14.98
CA GLU A 326 -16.48 4.11 -13.70
C GLU A 326 -16.72 3.17 -12.51
N ASN A 327 -17.69 2.25 -12.59
CA ASN A 327 -17.92 1.31 -11.50
C ASN A 327 -16.75 0.34 -11.35
N ALA A 328 -16.25 -0.21 -12.47
CA ALA A 328 -15.10 -1.10 -12.47
C ALA A 328 -13.80 -0.36 -12.14
N ILE A 329 -13.60 0.87 -12.64
CA ILE A 329 -12.38 1.67 -12.38
C ILE A 329 -12.12 1.89 -10.88
N ARG A 330 -13.16 1.94 -10.04
CA ARG A 330 -13.02 2.00 -8.57
C ARG A 330 -12.13 0.87 -8.01
N ALA A 331 -12.07 -0.28 -8.67
CA ALA A 331 -11.23 -1.41 -8.28
C ALA A 331 -9.73 -1.08 -8.26
N THR A 332 -9.28 -0.18 -9.15
CA THR A 332 -7.88 0.28 -9.20
C THR A 332 -7.42 0.98 -7.92
N GLY A 333 -8.35 1.25 -7.00
CA GLY A 333 -8.03 1.63 -5.63
C GLY A 333 -7.03 0.71 -4.94
N PHE A 334 -6.95 -0.57 -5.35
CA PHE A 334 -5.92 -1.51 -4.90
C PHE A 334 -4.49 -0.97 -5.12
N LEU A 335 -4.23 -0.42 -6.31
CA LEU A 335 -2.94 0.18 -6.66
C LEU A 335 -2.80 1.60 -6.12
N VAL A 336 -3.87 2.41 -6.23
CA VAL A 336 -3.89 3.79 -5.74
C VAL A 336 -3.61 3.89 -4.24
N ARG A 337 -4.08 2.92 -3.46
CA ARG A 337 -3.87 2.86 -2.00
C ARG A 337 -2.40 2.96 -1.62
N ASN A 338 -1.50 2.45 -2.46
CA ASN A 338 -0.06 2.44 -2.19
C ASN A 338 0.64 3.74 -2.57
N TRP A 339 -0.06 4.66 -3.27
CA TRP A 339 0.53 5.91 -3.75
C TRP A 339 1.14 6.73 -2.61
N TYR A 340 2.34 7.25 -2.86
CA TYR A 340 3.08 8.06 -1.91
C TYR A 340 3.67 9.30 -2.58
N LYS A 341 3.32 10.48 -2.04
CA LYS A 341 3.64 11.79 -2.64
C LYS A 341 5.14 12.05 -2.81
N PHE A 342 5.99 11.55 -1.90
CA PHE A 342 7.38 12.00 -1.79
C PHE A 342 8.41 11.07 -2.43
N ASP A 343 8.07 9.80 -2.67
CA ASP A 343 9.00 8.84 -3.25
C ASP A 343 8.25 7.78 -4.07
N ARG A 344 8.45 7.83 -5.40
CA ARG A 344 7.87 6.89 -6.34
C ARG A 344 8.37 5.46 -6.13
N ASN A 345 9.63 5.27 -5.73
CA ASN A 345 10.18 3.93 -5.54
C ASN A 345 9.54 3.25 -4.34
N VAL A 346 9.31 3.99 -3.25
CA VAL A 346 8.56 3.46 -2.09
C VAL A 346 7.15 3.03 -2.50
N TRP A 347 6.47 3.82 -3.35
CA TRP A 347 5.16 3.44 -3.87
C TRP A 347 5.22 2.14 -4.70
N LEU A 348 6.11 2.07 -5.69
CA LEU A 348 6.24 0.87 -6.53
C LEU A 348 6.66 -0.36 -5.71
N ASP A 349 7.57 -0.20 -4.73
CA ASP A 349 7.94 -1.29 -3.83
C ASP A 349 6.73 -1.85 -3.08
N ASP A 350 5.85 -0.97 -2.57
CA ASP A 350 4.62 -1.35 -1.88
C ASP A 350 3.60 -1.99 -2.85
N VAL A 351 3.51 -1.53 -4.11
CA VAL A 351 2.67 -2.17 -5.14
C VAL A 351 3.12 -3.62 -5.36
N ILE A 352 4.42 -3.85 -5.53
CA ILE A 352 4.96 -5.20 -5.77
C ILE A 352 4.78 -6.09 -4.55
N GLU A 353 5.10 -5.60 -3.37
CA GLU A 353 4.96 -6.36 -2.12
C GLU A 353 3.51 -6.73 -1.83
N HIS A 354 2.56 -5.81 -2.01
CA HIS A 354 1.15 -6.09 -1.73
C HIS A 354 0.49 -6.93 -2.82
N THR A 355 0.88 -6.76 -4.08
CA THR A 355 0.44 -7.65 -5.17
C THR A 355 0.93 -9.08 -4.92
N GLY A 356 2.22 -9.24 -4.59
CA GLY A 356 2.80 -10.54 -4.25
C GLY A 356 2.07 -11.21 -3.08
N ARG A 357 1.87 -10.48 -1.98
CA ARG A 357 1.23 -11.04 -0.78
C ARG A 357 -0.25 -11.34 -0.97
N ALA A 358 -1.00 -10.44 -1.60
CA ALA A 358 -2.44 -10.56 -1.68
C ALA A 358 -2.89 -11.55 -2.78
N LEU A 359 -2.15 -11.61 -3.89
CA LEU A 359 -2.57 -12.35 -5.09
C LEU A 359 -1.73 -13.59 -5.37
N LEU A 360 -0.42 -13.55 -5.08
CA LEU A 360 0.50 -14.66 -5.34
C LEU A 360 0.83 -15.48 -4.09
N GLY A 361 0.49 -14.98 -2.89
CA GLY A 361 0.77 -15.65 -1.62
C GLY A 361 2.25 -15.67 -1.23
N VAL A 362 3.09 -14.82 -1.83
CA VAL A 362 4.54 -14.75 -1.57
C VAL A 362 4.98 -13.34 -1.17
N THR A 363 6.05 -13.24 -0.38
CA THR A 363 6.67 -11.96 -0.04
C THR A 363 7.78 -11.63 -1.03
N MET A 364 7.77 -10.42 -1.58
CA MET A 364 8.73 -10.02 -2.62
C MET A 364 9.80 -9.06 -2.08
N LYS A 365 9.62 -8.51 -0.87
CA LYS A 365 10.48 -7.47 -0.31
C LYS A 365 11.97 -7.84 -0.20
N CYS A 366 12.32 -9.09 0.10
CA CYS A 366 13.72 -9.53 0.13
C CYS A 366 14.36 -9.47 -1.26
N ALA A 367 13.60 -9.90 -2.28
CA ALA A 367 14.01 -9.93 -3.67
C ALA A 367 14.34 -8.53 -4.24
N LYS A 368 13.98 -7.45 -3.55
CA LYS A 368 14.36 -6.08 -3.95
C LYS A 368 15.89 -5.87 -3.92
N CYS A 369 16.55 -6.36 -2.87
CA CYS A 369 17.96 -6.03 -2.60
C CYS A 369 18.92 -7.15 -3.03
N HIS A 370 18.46 -8.40 -3.03
CA HIS A 370 19.23 -9.59 -3.35
C HIS A 370 18.25 -10.72 -3.70
N ASP A 371 18.72 -11.85 -4.22
CA ASP A 371 17.86 -13.01 -4.47
C ASP A 371 17.09 -13.43 -3.23
N HIS A 372 15.84 -13.86 -3.39
CA HIS A 372 14.99 -14.20 -2.26
C HIS A 372 15.61 -15.38 -1.46
N LYS A 373 15.49 -15.32 -0.13
CA LYS A 373 16.21 -16.24 0.77
C LYS A 373 15.76 -17.71 0.65
N TYR A 374 14.47 -17.93 0.38
CA TYR A 374 13.85 -19.27 0.41
C TYR A 374 13.08 -19.59 -0.87
N ASP A 375 12.27 -18.63 -1.32
CA ASP A 375 11.54 -18.76 -2.59
C ASP A 375 12.46 -18.62 -3.82
N PRO A 376 12.17 -19.34 -4.91
CA PRO A 376 12.98 -19.35 -6.13
C PRO A 376 12.71 -18.09 -6.98
N ILE A 377 13.03 -16.92 -6.42
CA ILE A 377 12.78 -15.61 -7.02
C ILE A 377 14.07 -14.79 -6.92
N SER A 378 14.69 -14.53 -8.07
CA SER A 378 15.89 -13.70 -8.15
C SER A 378 15.58 -12.21 -7.99
N GLN A 379 16.61 -11.41 -7.70
CA GLN A 379 16.49 -9.95 -7.68
C GLN A 379 16.07 -9.43 -9.05
N ALA A 380 16.63 -9.96 -10.13
CA ALA A 380 16.25 -9.57 -11.48
C ALA A 380 14.75 -9.77 -11.73
N GLU A 381 14.17 -10.89 -11.26
CA GLU A 381 12.74 -11.17 -11.40
C GLU A 381 11.84 -10.25 -10.58
N TYR A 382 12.29 -9.76 -9.42
CA TYR A 382 11.60 -8.68 -8.71
C TYR A 382 11.46 -7.45 -9.59
N TYR A 383 12.55 -7.03 -10.24
CA TYR A 383 12.53 -5.87 -11.12
C TYR A 383 11.76 -6.13 -12.43
N ARG A 384 11.69 -7.37 -12.91
CA ARG A 384 10.80 -7.76 -14.03
C ARG A 384 9.34 -7.54 -13.68
N LEU A 385 8.92 -7.91 -12.46
CA LEU A 385 7.56 -7.63 -12.01
C LEU A 385 7.34 -6.13 -11.78
N ARG A 386 8.33 -5.41 -11.24
CA ARG A 386 8.29 -3.94 -11.08
C ARG A 386 8.09 -3.23 -12.41
N ALA A 387 8.72 -3.71 -13.48
CA ALA A 387 8.62 -3.15 -14.82
C ALA A 387 7.18 -3.17 -15.38
N VAL A 388 6.30 -4.07 -14.91
CA VAL A 388 4.87 -4.06 -15.28
C VAL A 388 4.16 -2.80 -14.78
N PHE A 389 4.53 -2.30 -13.60
CA PHE A 389 3.90 -1.14 -12.97
C PHE A 389 4.72 0.15 -13.13
N GLU A 390 5.89 0.10 -13.77
CA GLU A 390 6.75 1.28 -13.98
C GLU A 390 6.06 2.41 -14.76
N PRO A 391 5.15 2.17 -15.73
CA PRO A 391 4.45 3.25 -16.43
C PRO A 391 3.38 3.97 -15.60
N CYS A 392 2.86 3.35 -14.54
CA CYS A 392 1.64 3.81 -13.88
C CYS A 392 1.85 5.09 -13.05
N ASP A 393 0.90 6.01 -13.11
CA ASP A 393 0.74 7.10 -12.15
C ASP A 393 -0.70 7.13 -11.63
N VAL A 394 -0.97 7.98 -10.65
CA VAL A 394 -2.29 8.15 -10.05
C VAL A 394 -2.83 9.53 -10.33
N ARG A 395 -4.12 9.59 -10.66
CA ARG A 395 -4.85 10.85 -10.75
C ARG A 395 -6.25 10.70 -10.15
N THR A 396 -6.91 11.83 -9.94
CA THR A 396 -8.32 11.87 -9.53
C THR A 396 -9.13 12.48 -10.64
N ASP A 397 -10.01 11.69 -11.24
CA ASP A 397 -10.89 12.14 -12.30
C ASP A 397 -12.12 12.82 -11.70
N ARG A 398 -12.68 13.78 -12.43
CA ARG A 398 -13.94 14.44 -12.08
C ARG A 398 -15.08 13.44 -12.22
N VAL A 399 -16.12 13.61 -11.41
CA VAL A 399 -17.35 12.84 -11.45
C VAL A 399 -18.51 13.76 -11.80
N LEU A 400 -19.59 13.19 -12.36
CA LEU A 400 -20.74 13.97 -12.78
C LEU A 400 -21.31 14.80 -11.62
N GLY A 401 -21.52 16.10 -11.84
CA GLY A 401 -22.09 17.02 -10.86
C GLY A 401 -21.10 17.66 -9.88
N GLU A 402 -19.81 17.32 -9.94
CA GLU A 402 -18.77 17.96 -9.11
C GLU A 402 -17.47 18.16 -9.90
N LEU A 403 -17.12 19.44 -10.12
CA LEU A 403 -15.92 19.83 -10.89
C LEU A 403 -14.65 19.89 -10.03
N GLU A 404 -14.80 20.05 -8.71
CA GLU A 404 -13.69 20.14 -7.77
C GLU A 404 -13.32 18.75 -7.23
N THR A 405 -12.23 18.18 -7.73
CA THR A 405 -11.73 16.85 -7.33
C THR A 405 -11.39 16.72 -5.84
N SER A 406 -11.20 17.84 -5.15
CA SER A 406 -10.99 17.89 -3.70
C SER A 406 -12.28 17.63 -2.90
N LYS A 407 -13.46 17.92 -3.47
CA LYS A 407 -14.78 17.70 -2.88
C LYS A 407 -15.32 16.31 -3.21
N ASP A 408 -15.27 15.93 -4.48
CA ASP A 408 -15.61 14.59 -4.95
C ASP A 408 -14.82 14.23 -6.22
N GLY A 409 -14.55 12.95 -6.44
CA GLY A 409 -13.77 12.47 -7.57
C GLY A 409 -13.55 10.97 -7.54
N LEU A 410 -12.96 10.45 -8.62
CA LEU A 410 -12.62 9.05 -8.79
C LEU A 410 -11.09 8.88 -8.86
N PRO A 411 -10.43 8.47 -7.77
CA PRO A 411 -9.01 8.16 -7.82
C PRO A 411 -8.79 6.87 -8.61
N ARG A 412 -7.87 6.90 -9.57
CA ARG A 412 -7.52 5.75 -10.41
C ARG A 412 -6.05 5.75 -10.79
N ILE A 413 -5.56 4.59 -11.20
CA ILE A 413 -4.32 4.50 -11.96
C ILE A 413 -4.55 4.87 -13.43
N TYR A 414 -3.46 5.24 -14.10
CA TYR A 414 -3.36 5.36 -15.54
C TYR A 414 -1.88 5.27 -15.93
N ASP A 415 -1.61 4.92 -17.19
CA ASP A 415 -0.26 4.94 -17.72
C ASP A 415 0.18 6.35 -18.08
N ALA A 416 1.16 6.86 -17.34
CA ALA A 416 1.71 8.20 -17.53
C ALA A 416 3.00 8.20 -18.36
N GLN A 417 3.81 7.15 -18.23
CA GLN A 417 5.16 7.10 -18.81
C GLN A 417 5.49 5.72 -19.39
N LEU A 418 4.88 5.38 -20.53
CA LEU A 418 5.01 4.09 -21.20
C LEU A 418 6.47 3.70 -21.56
N GLU A 419 7.32 4.70 -21.82
CA GLU A 419 8.70 4.48 -22.27
C GLU A 419 9.73 4.45 -21.14
N THR A 420 9.31 4.58 -19.88
CA THR A 420 10.23 4.62 -18.74
C THR A 420 10.94 3.27 -18.58
N PRO A 421 12.29 3.22 -18.70
CA PRO A 421 13.01 1.97 -18.55
C PRO A 421 13.11 1.57 -17.07
N THR A 422 13.00 0.27 -16.80
CA THR A 422 13.29 -0.31 -15.50
C THR A 422 14.71 -0.86 -15.46
N TYR A 423 15.41 -0.59 -14.36
CA TYR A 423 16.77 -1.05 -14.09
C TYR A 423 16.82 -1.76 -12.74
N LEU A 424 17.78 -2.68 -12.59
CA LEU A 424 18.12 -3.26 -11.29
C LEU A 424 18.78 -2.17 -10.42
N PHE A 425 18.46 -2.12 -9.14
CA PHE A 425 19.18 -1.25 -8.20
C PHE A 425 20.17 -2.06 -7.38
N GLU A 426 21.40 -1.60 -7.31
CA GLU A 426 22.44 -2.22 -6.48
C GLU A 426 21.97 -2.27 -5.03
N ARG A 427 21.79 -3.48 -4.49
CA ARG A 427 21.25 -3.72 -3.14
C ARG A 427 19.93 -3.00 -2.87
N GLY A 428 19.12 -2.78 -3.91
CA GLY A 428 17.84 -2.09 -3.81
C GLY A 428 17.94 -0.56 -3.64
N ASN A 429 19.11 0.05 -3.83
CA ASN A 429 19.33 1.48 -3.68
C ASN A 429 18.97 2.27 -4.96
N PRO A 430 17.85 3.02 -5.00
CA PRO A 430 17.41 3.72 -6.21
C PRO A 430 18.36 4.81 -6.71
N LYS A 431 19.37 5.19 -5.91
CA LYS A 431 20.43 6.13 -6.33
C LYS A 431 21.56 5.46 -7.11
N GLN A 432 21.58 4.12 -7.16
CA GLN A 432 22.58 3.32 -7.86
C GLN A 432 21.89 2.32 -8.81
N PRO A 433 21.23 2.81 -9.87
CA PRO A 433 20.69 1.93 -10.90
C PRO A 433 21.81 1.37 -11.77
N ASP A 434 21.80 0.05 -11.98
CA ASP A 434 22.61 -0.57 -13.02
C ASP A 434 21.95 -0.31 -14.38
N THR A 435 22.47 0.70 -15.08
CA THR A 435 21.98 1.12 -16.40
C THR A 435 22.55 0.29 -17.55
N SER A 436 23.40 -0.70 -17.27
CA SER A 436 23.97 -1.58 -18.29
C SER A 436 22.94 -2.50 -18.95
N THR A 437 21.90 -2.86 -18.20
CA THR A 437 20.88 -3.82 -18.62
C THR A 437 19.49 -3.27 -18.32
N LYS A 438 18.69 -3.03 -19.37
CA LYS A 438 17.26 -2.76 -19.22
C LYS A 438 16.54 -4.05 -18.85
N ILE A 439 15.63 -3.98 -17.88
CA ILE A 439 14.80 -5.09 -17.47
C ILE A 439 13.43 -4.98 -18.15
N ASP A 440 13.06 -6.04 -18.86
CA ASP A 440 11.76 -6.13 -19.51
C ASP A 440 10.67 -6.61 -18.52
N PRO A 441 9.43 -6.10 -18.64
CA PRO A 441 8.29 -6.53 -17.85
C PRO A 441 8.01 -8.03 -17.95
N GLY A 442 7.67 -8.64 -16.80
CA GLY A 442 7.33 -10.06 -16.72
C GLY A 442 7.00 -10.51 -15.31
N SER A 443 6.65 -11.78 -15.17
CA SER A 443 6.49 -12.44 -13.86
C SER A 443 7.76 -13.20 -13.47
N PRO A 444 7.95 -13.55 -12.19
CA PRO A 444 8.94 -14.55 -11.81
C PRO A 444 8.74 -15.86 -12.58
N SER A 445 9.83 -16.53 -12.94
CA SER A 445 9.82 -17.77 -13.75
C SER A 445 8.96 -18.87 -13.13
N VAL A 446 8.97 -18.97 -11.80
CA VAL A 446 8.14 -19.91 -11.03
C VAL A 446 6.62 -19.71 -11.25
N PHE A 447 6.20 -18.53 -11.71
CA PHE A 447 4.81 -18.20 -12.01
C PHE A 447 4.51 -18.08 -13.53
N GLY A 448 5.48 -18.39 -14.40
CA GLY A 448 5.31 -18.33 -15.86
C GLY A 448 6.37 -17.51 -16.58
N GLY A 449 7.12 -16.65 -15.88
CA GLY A 449 8.22 -15.91 -16.46
C GLY A 449 7.77 -14.82 -17.42
N THR A 450 8.18 -14.93 -18.69
CA THR A 450 7.95 -13.92 -19.73
C THR A 450 6.48 -13.78 -20.09
N LEU A 451 6.03 -12.54 -20.28
CA LEU A 451 4.68 -12.20 -20.67
C LEU A 451 4.66 -11.71 -22.13
N ASP A 452 3.60 -12.03 -22.84
CA ASP A 452 3.31 -11.45 -24.16
C ASP A 452 2.52 -10.16 -23.96
N ILE A 453 3.17 -9.02 -24.22
CA ILE A 453 2.61 -7.69 -23.96
C ILE A 453 2.13 -7.09 -25.27
N GLN A 454 0.86 -6.74 -25.28
CA GLN A 454 0.19 -6.18 -26.45
C GLN A 454 -0.34 -4.78 -26.11
N PRO A 455 -0.14 -3.77 -26.97
CA PRO A 455 -0.70 -2.44 -26.75
C PRO A 455 -2.23 -2.48 -26.68
N VAL A 456 -2.80 -1.73 -25.74
CA VAL A 456 -4.25 -1.54 -25.63
C VAL A 456 -4.62 -0.17 -26.21
N VAL A 457 -5.61 -0.14 -27.10
CA VAL A 457 -6.14 1.12 -27.65
C VAL A 457 -7.21 1.64 -26.72
N LEU A 458 -6.98 2.81 -26.13
CA LEU A 458 -7.89 3.43 -25.18
C LEU A 458 -8.69 4.58 -25.81
N PRO A 459 -9.95 4.79 -25.40
CA PRO A 459 -10.71 5.99 -25.75
C PRO A 459 -9.98 7.27 -25.31
N VAL A 460 -10.01 8.32 -26.12
CA VAL A 460 -9.32 9.60 -25.83
C VAL A 460 -9.69 10.14 -24.45
N ASP A 461 -10.97 10.14 -24.12
CA ASP A 461 -11.53 10.68 -22.88
C ASP A 461 -11.20 9.82 -21.64
N SER A 462 -10.67 8.61 -21.84
CA SER A 462 -10.15 7.76 -20.77
C SER A 462 -8.74 8.13 -20.32
N TYR A 463 -7.84 8.52 -21.24
CA TYR A 463 -6.50 9.00 -20.88
C TYR A 463 -6.43 10.53 -20.82
N TYR A 464 -7.42 11.23 -21.39
CA TYR A 464 -7.55 12.68 -21.35
C TYR A 464 -8.94 13.12 -20.82
N PRO A 465 -9.17 13.04 -19.50
CA PRO A 465 -10.50 13.10 -18.89
C PRO A 465 -11.20 14.46 -19.01
N SER A 466 -10.47 15.53 -19.34
CA SER A 466 -11.04 16.85 -19.61
C SER A 466 -11.96 16.89 -20.84
N LEU A 467 -11.81 15.91 -21.75
CA LEU A 467 -12.63 15.77 -22.96
C LEU A 467 -13.91 14.95 -22.73
N ARG A 468 -14.12 14.40 -21.54
CA ARG A 468 -15.38 13.77 -21.18
C ARG A 468 -16.52 14.77 -21.33
N THR A 469 -17.58 14.37 -22.03
CA THR A 469 -18.67 15.27 -22.43
C THR A 469 -19.26 16.06 -21.27
N PHE A 470 -19.48 15.42 -20.11
CA PHE A 470 -20.03 16.11 -18.95
C PHE A 470 -19.04 17.12 -18.34
N VAL A 471 -17.74 16.82 -18.34
CA VAL A 471 -16.70 17.69 -17.77
C VAL A 471 -16.64 18.99 -18.56
N SER A 472 -16.49 18.90 -19.89
CA SER A 472 -16.43 20.10 -20.73
C SER A 472 -17.71 20.93 -20.61
N ARG A 473 -18.89 20.28 -20.59
CA ARG A 473 -20.19 20.95 -20.45
C ARG A 473 -20.32 21.67 -19.10
N GLU A 474 -20.03 21.00 -18.00
CA GLU A 474 -20.16 21.57 -16.66
C GLU A 474 -19.14 22.70 -16.45
N MET A 475 -17.92 22.57 -16.96
CA MET A 475 -16.92 23.65 -16.91
C MET A 475 -17.41 24.91 -17.64
N ILE A 476 -18.05 24.76 -18.81
CA ILE A 476 -18.63 25.89 -19.56
C ILE A 476 -19.81 26.51 -18.80
N ILE A 477 -20.69 25.69 -18.22
CA ILE A 477 -21.81 26.18 -17.42
C ILE A 477 -21.27 26.98 -16.22
N ALA A 478 -20.34 26.42 -15.46
CA ALA A 478 -19.73 27.09 -14.31
C ALA A 478 -19.04 28.40 -14.70
N ALA A 479 -18.35 28.43 -15.84
CA ALA A 479 -17.73 29.65 -16.35
C ALA A 479 -18.76 30.71 -16.75
N LYS A 480 -19.88 30.32 -17.38
CA LYS A 480 -20.99 31.24 -17.71
C LYS A 480 -21.69 31.76 -16.47
N ASP A 481 -21.93 30.90 -15.48
CA ASP A 481 -22.52 31.29 -14.20
C ASP A 481 -21.61 32.29 -13.45
N ALA A 482 -20.29 32.11 -13.52
CA ALA A 482 -19.32 33.06 -12.95
C ALA A 482 -19.36 34.43 -13.66
N VAL A 483 -19.49 34.46 -14.99
CA VAL A 483 -19.70 35.70 -15.75
C VAL A 483 -20.99 36.38 -15.30
N HIS A 484 -22.10 35.63 -15.28
CA HIS A 484 -23.39 36.17 -14.88
C HIS A 484 -23.39 36.72 -13.45
N ALA A 485 -22.77 36.00 -12.51
CA ALA A 485 -22.61 36.48 -11.14
C ALA A 485 -21.80 37.78 -11.06
N ALA A 486 -20.74 37.92 -11.87
CA ALA A 486 -19.97 39.14 -11.95
C ALA A 486 -20.76 40.31 -12.60
N GLU A 487 -21.59 40.03 -13.60
CA GLU A 487 -22.50 41.04 -14.20
C GLU A 487 -23.50 41.57 -13.16
N VAL A 488 -24.09 40.68 -12.36
CA VAL A 488 -25.01 41.05 -11.27
C VAL A 488 -24.29 41.87 -10.21
N GLU A 489 -23.06 41.51 -9.84
CA GLU A 489 -22.27 42.28 -8.87
C GLU A 489 -21.94 43.69 -9.39
N VAL A 490 -21.59 43.82 -10.68
CA VAL A 490 -21.42 45.14 -11.32
C VAL A 490 -22.69 45.96 -11.19
N GLN A 491 -23.86 45.43 -11.54
CA GLN A 491 -25.14 46.14 -11.41
C GLN A 491 -25.41 46.59 -9.97
N VAL A 492 -25.18 45.71 -8.99
CA VAL A 492 -25.34 46.02 -7.57
C VAL A 492 -24.40 47.15 -7.12
N GLN A 493 -23.14 47.15 -7.59
CA GLN A 493 -22.19 48.21 -7.24
C GLN A 493 -22.49 49.52 -7.99
N GLU A 494 -22.99 49.46 -9.23
CA GLU A 494 -23.45 50.64 -9.99
C GLU A 494 -24.63 51.32 -9.28
N GLU A 495 -25.63 50.54 -8.84
CA GLU A 495 -26.76 51.06 -8.06
C GLU A 495 -26.29 51.74 -6.77
N LYS A 496 -25.41 51.09 -6.00
CA LYS A 496 -24.82 51.66 -4.77
C LYS A 496 -24.00 52.92 -5.02
N PHE A 497 -23.30 52.99 -6.15
CA PHE A 497 -22.50 54.16 -6.52
C PHE A 497 -23.36 55.32 -7.06
N SER A 498 -24.50 55.01 -7.68
CA SER A 498 -25.46 56.00 -8.18
C SER A 498 -26.19 56.75 -7.05
N ASP A 499 -26.27 56.15 -5.86
CA ASP A 499 -26.73 56.79 -4.63
C ASP A 499 -25.72 57.87 -4.19
N ARG A 500 -26.05 59.15 -4.46
CA ARG A 500 -25.19 60.34 -4.23
C ARG A 500 -24.94 60.67 -2.75
N THR A 501 -25.24 59.75 -1.85
CA THR A 501 -25.26 59.96 -0.39
C THR A 501 -23.87 59.99 0.28
N PRO A 502 -22.75 59.60 -0.37
CA PRO A 502 -21.42 60.04 0.05
C PRO A 502 -20.86 61.16 -0.84
N LEU A 503 -20.38 62.23 -0.21
CA LEU A 503 -19.78 63.39 -0.90
C LEU A 503 -18.56 62.95 -1.74
N PRO A 504 -18.30 63.56 -2.94
CA PRO A 504 -17.21 63.19 -3.87
C PRO A 504 -15.76 63.25 -3.34
N ARG A 505 -15.56 63.63 -2.07
CA ARG A 505 -14.26 63.66 -1.37
C ARG A 505 -14.23 62.81 -0.11
N SER A 506 -15.34 62.17 0.24
CA SER A 506 -15.43 61.28 1.38
C SER A 506 -14.63 60.00 1.12
N LEU A 507 -14.14 59.38 2.20
CA LEU A 507 -13.48 58.07 2.10
C LEU A 507 -14.49 56.99 1.66
N GLU A 508 -15.77 57.15 2.01
CA GLU A 508 -16.86 56.26 1.59
C GLU A 508 -17.08 56.30 0.08
N TYR A 509 -17.08 57.48 -0.55
CA TYR A 509 -17.15 57.61 -2.01
C TYR A 509 -15.97 56.92 -2.71
N LYS A 510 -14.75 57.03 -2.16
CA LYS A 510 -13.56 56.38 -2.72
C LYS A 510 -13.66 54.85 -2.65
N LEU A 511 -14.12 54.32 -1.51
CA LEU A 511 -14.30 52.88 -1.32
C LEU A 511 -15.40 52.31 -2.22
N GLN A 512 -16.52 53.03 -2.40
CA GLN A 512 -17.55 52.61 -3.35
C GLN A 512 -17.06 52.62 -4.79
N ARG A 513 -16.28 53.63 -5.19
CA ARG A 513 -15.65 53.66 -6.52
C ARG A 513 -14.68 52.50 -6.72
N GLU A 514 -13.83 52.22 -5.74
CA GLU A 514 -12.91 51.07 -5.76
C GLU A 514 -13.65 49.73 -5.78
N ALA A 515 -14.82 49.63 -5.15
CA ALA A 515 -15.69 48.45 -5.19
C ALA A 515 -16.32 48.23 -6.57
N LEU A 516 -16.81 49.30 -7.20
CA LEU A 516 -17.32 49.25 -8.57
C LEU A 516 -16.22 48.90 -9.58
N GLU A 517 -15.03 49.49 -9.43
CA GLU A 517 -13.87 49.18 -10.27
C GLU A 517 -13.46 47.70 -10.13
N LEU A 518 -13.51 47.14 -8.91
CA LEU A 518 -13.25 45.72 -8.70
C LEU A 518 -14.30 44.83 -9.35
N ALA A 519 -15.59 45.19 -9.25
CA ALA A 519 -16.66 44.42 -9.87
C ALA A 519 -16.48 44.35 -11.40
N HIS A 520 -16.10 45.46 -12.06
CA HIS A 520 -15.79 45.45 -13.50
C HIS A 520 -14.58 44.58 -13.84
N ILE A 521 -13.49 44.67 -13.06
CA ILE A 521 -12.31 43.81 -13.28
C ILE A 521 -12.66 42.33 -13.11
N GLN A 522 -13.53 42.00 -12.15
CA GLN A 522 -14.01 40.63 -11.93
C GLN A 522 -14.85 40.13 -13.10
N LEU A 523 -15.69 40.99 -13.68
CA LEU A 523 -16.45 40.67 -14.89
C LEU A 523 -15.53 40.43 -16.10
N ASP A 524 -14.56 41.32 -16.31
CA ASP A 524 -13.58 41.18 -17.40
C ASP A 524 -12.77 39.88 -17.24
N LEU A 525 -12.36 39.56 -16.00
CA LEU A 525 -11.65 38.33 -15.67
C LEU A 525 -12.51 37.09 -15.91
N ALA A 526 -13.75 37.06 -15.43
CA ALA A 526 -14.67 35.95 -15.64
C ALA A 526 -14.92 35.71 -17.14
N SER A 527 -15.11 36.78 -17.90
CA SER A 527 -15.31 36.74 -19.36
C SER A 527 -14.06 36.23 -20.09
N ALA A 528 -12.87 36.69 -19.69
CA ALA A 528 -11.60 36.21 -20.23
C ALA A 528 -11.35 34.73 -19.90
N LYS A 529 -11.73 34.26 -18.70
CA LYS A 529 -11.66 32.86 -18.30
C LYS A 529 -12.60 31.97 -19.12
N LEU A 530 -13.84 32.42 -19.37
CA LEU A 530 -14.78 31.71 -20.25
C LEU A 530 -14.23 31.60 -21.68
N ALA A 531 -13.81 32.72 -22.28
CA ALA A 531 -13.23 32.73 -23.63
C ALA A 531 -11.98 31.84 -23.72
N SER A 532 -11.11 31.88 -22.71
CA SER A 532 -9.93 31.01 -22.64
C SER A 532 -10.31 29.53 -22.49
N LEU A 533 -11.37 29.21 -21.78
CA LEU A 533 -11.85 27.84 -21.64
C LEU A 533 -12.42 27.30 -22.95
N GLU A 534 -13.29 28.06 -23.62
CA GLU A 534 -13.91 27.67 -24.90
C GLU A 534 -12.84 27.35 -25.95
N VAL A 535 -11.90 28.27 -26.19
CA VAL A 535 -10.85 28.06 -27.20
C VAL A 535 -9.91 26.91 -26.82
N ARG A 536 -9.62 26.71 -25.53
CA ARG A 536 -8.83 25.54 -25.10
C ARG A 536 -9.55 24.23 -25.37
N LEU A 537 -10.86 24.15 -25.07
CA LEU A 537 -11.63 22.94 -25.36
C LEU A 537 -11.65 22.64 -26.87
N ASP A 538 -11.77 23.67 -27.71
CA ASP A 538 -11.69 23.52 -29.18
C ASP A 538 -10.32 22.99 -29.63
N VAL A 539 -9.23 23.52 -29.06
CA VAL A 539 -7.86 23.01 -29.32
C VAL A 539 -7.73 21.54 -28.94
N GLU A 540 -8.22 21.16 -27.76
CA GLU A 540 -8.11 19.78 -27.27
C GLU A 540 -8.96 18.81 -28.12
N GLN A 541 -10.17 19.22 -28.53
CA GLN A 541 -11.00 18.44 -29.45
C GLN A 541 -10.35 18.28 -30.83
N MET A 542 -9.65 19.30 -31.33
CA MET A 542 -8.93 19.23 -32.60
C MET A 542 -7.66 18.36 -32.52
N ARG A 543 -6.95 18.37 -31.38
CA ARG A 543 -5.78 17.50 -31.13
C ARG A 543 -6.16 16.04 -31.00
N HIS A 544 -7.33 15.77 -30.44
CA HIS A 544 -7.81 14.43 -30.17
C HIS A 544 -9.21 14.21 -30.78
N PRO A 545 -9.29 14.09 -32.12
CA PRO A 545 -10.55 13.82 -32.79
C PRO A 545 -11.21 12.55 -32.26
N THR A 546 -12.54 12.57 -32.16
CA THR A 546 -13.32 11.39 -31.74
C THR A 546 -13.13 10.25 -32.73
N ALA A 547 -13.09 9.01 -32.21
CA ALA A 547 -12.94 7.81 -33.02
C ALA A 547 -14.02 7.77 -34.13
N GLY A 548 -13.58 7.80 -35.40
CA GLY A 548 -14.45 7.83 -36.58
C GLY A 548 -14.43 9.13 -37.39
N SER A 549 -13.76 10.20 -36.94
CA SER A 549 -13.50 11.34 -37.83
C SER A 549 -12.24 11.07 -38.67
N GLU A 550 -12.40 10.73 -39.95
CA GLU A 550 -11.32 10.55 -40.92
C GLU A 550 -10.62 11.88 -41.33
N THR A 551 -10.84 12.96 -40.59
CA THR A 551 -10.22 14.25 -40.86
C THR A 551 -8.80 14.28 -40.31
N SER A 552 -7.82 14.28 -41.22
CA SER A 552 -6.45 14.67 -40.90
C SER A 552 -6.47 16.02 -40.19
N VAL A 553 -5.83 16.11 -39.02
CA VAL A 553 -5.70 17.35 -38.26
C VAL A 553 -5.04 18.40 -39.16
N ASP A 554 -5.75 19.48 -39.46
CA ASP A 554 -5.17 20.63 -40.18
C ASP A 554 -4.17 21.32 -39.25
N ALA A 555 -2.88 21.09 -39.52
CA ALA A 555 -1.80 21.61 -38.71
C ALA A 555 -1.78 23.14 -38.65
N THR A 556 -2.21 23.82 -39.72
CA THR A 556 -2.28 25.29 -39.75
C THR A 556 -3.44 25.79 -38.90
N ALA A 557 -4.64 25.21 -39.05
CA ALA A 557 -5.78 25.56 -38.22
C ALA A 557 -5.52 25.28 -36.72
N LEU A 558 -4.88 24.15 -36.40
CA LEU A 558 -4.51 23.83 -35.02
C LEU A 558 -3.50 24.82 -34.45
N GLN A 559 -2.53 25.27 -35.25
CA GLN A 559 -1.55 26.27 -34.83
C GLN A 559 -2.25 27.61 -34.52
N GLU A 560 -3.11 28.09 -35.43
CA GLU A 560 -3.88 29.32 -35.23
C GLU A 560 -4.76 29.28 -33.98
N LEU A 561 -5.48 28.17 -33.76
CA LEU A 561 -6.29 27.96 -32.56
C LEU A 561 -5.43 27.89 -31.28
N THR A 562 -4.26 27.23 -31.34
CA THR A 562 -3.33 27.16 -30.21
C THR A 562 -2.79 28.56 -29.85
N GLU A 563 -2.47 29.38 -30.84
CA GLU A 563 -2.06 30.77 -30.63
C GLU A 563 -3.18 31.61 -30.02
N ALA A 564 -4.41 31.46 -30.51
CA ALA A 564 -5.60 32.12 -29.95
C ALA A 564 -5.86 31.69 -28.49
N ALA A 565 -5.74 30.40 -28.18
CA ALA A 565 -5.84 29.89 -26.81
C ALA A 565 -4.79 30.51 -25.89
N GLY A 566 -3.54 30.61 -26.37
CA GLY A 566 -2.44 31.26 -25.64
C GLY A 566 -2.69 32.75 -25.38
N GLN A 567 -3.26 33.48 -26.34
CA GLN A 567 -3.64 34.89 -26.16
C GLN A 567 -4.78 35.04 -25.14
N ALA A 568 -5.83 34.22 -25.24
CA ALA A 568 -6.95 34.24 -24.31
C ALA A 568 -6.50 33.89 -22.88
N HIS A 569 -5.62 32.91 -22.73
CA HIS A 569 -5.05 32.54 -21.42
C HIS A 569 -4.25 33.69 -20.79
N ARG A 570 -3.41 34.39 -21.58
CA ARG A 570 -2.67 35.56 -21.09
C ARG A 570 -3.58 36.69 -20.62
N ARG A 571 -4.68 36.97 -21.34
CA ARG A 571 -5.67 37.96 -20.90
C ARG A 571 -6.32 37.59 -19.57
N ALA A 572 -6.63 36.30 -19.37
CA ALA A 572 -7.13 35.84 -18.08
C ALA A 572 -6.09 36.03 -16.96
N GLN A 573 -4.81 35.70 -17.20
CA GLN A 573 -3.73 35.94 -16.23
C GLN A 573 -3.54 37.42 -15.89
N GLU A 574 -3.60 38.31 -16.89
CA GLU A 574 -3.55 39.77 -16.67
C GLU A 574 -4.71 40.24 -15.79
N GLY A 575 -5.91 39.71 -16.01
CA GLY A 575 -7.09 39.97 -15.18
C GLY A 575 -6.92 39.47 -13.73
N GLU A 576 -6.32 38.31 -13.51
CA GLU A 576 -6.04 37.79 -12.15
C GLU A 576 -5.07 38.71 -11.39
N ILE A 577 -4.03 39.20 -12.07
CA ILE A 577 -3.08 40.16 -11.50
C ILE A 577 -3.80 41.48 -11.15
N ALA A 578 -4.67 41.97 -12.04
CA ALA A 578 -5.43 43.19 -11.82
C ALA A 578 -6.40 43.07 -10.63
N GLU A 579 -7.14 41.95 -10.54
CA GLU A 579 -8.02 41.63 -9.42
C GLU A 579 -7.23 41.61 -8.10
N GLN A 580 -6.12 40.87 -8.06
CA GLN A 580 -5.32 40.71 -6.85
C GLN A 580 -4.70 42.03 -6.37
N LEU A 581 -4.24 42.88 -7.30
CA LEU A 581 -3.74 44.21 -6.99
C LEU A 581 -4.84 45.09 -6.37
N LEU A 582 -6.04 45.10 -6.96
CA LEU A 582 -7.12 45.95 -6.49
C LEU A 582 -7.74 45.45 -5.18
N MET A 583 -7.86 44.13 -4.98
CA MET A 583 -8.25 43.54 -3.68
C MET A 583 -7.26 43.95 -2.58
N THR A 584 -5.96 43.95 -2.87
CA THR A 584 -4.93 44.40 -1.92
C THR A 584 -5.10 45.88 -1.58
N ILE A 585 -5.37 46.73 -2.58
CA ILE A 585 -5.66 48.15 -2.39
C ILE A 585 -6.89 48.36 -1.51
N GLN A 586 -7.99 47.63 -1.75
CA GLN A 586 -9.21 47.70 -0.94
C GLN A 586 -8.97 47.27 0.52
N GLN A 587 -8.21 46.19 0.75
CA GLN A 587 -7.86 45.75 2.10
C GLN A 587 -7.09 46.84 2.87
N LEU A 588 -6.12 47.48 2.22
CA LEU A 588 -5.38 48.61 2.79
C LEU A 588 -6.29 49.83 3.03
N GLY A 589 -7.21 50.11 2.11
CA GLY A 589 -8.22 51.17 2.24
C GLY A 589 -9.17 50.95 3.43
N ALA A 590 -9.66 49.73 3.60
CA ALA A 590 -10.52 49.31 4.70
C ALA A 590 -9.80 49.43 6.07
N LEU A 591 -8.55 48.99 6.15
CA LEU A 591 -7.69 49.18 7.32
C LEU A 591 -7.53 50.66 7.68
N ARG A 592 -7.32 51.53 6.67
CA ARG A 592 -7.20 52.97 6.87
C ARG A 592 -8.51 53.60 7.38
N LEU A 593 -9.66 53.15 6.89
CA LEU A 593 -10.97 53.57 7.37
C LEU A 593 -11.20 53.17 8.83
N ASP A 594 -10.85 51.94 9.22
CA ASP A 594 -10.99 51.47 10.60
C ASP A 594 -10.12 52.29 11.57
N VAL A 595 -8.86 52.56 11.18
CA VAL A 595 -7.97 53.45 11.94
C VAL A 595 -8.56 54.86 12.07
N PHE A 596 -9.15 55.40 11.00
CA PHE A 596 -9.79 56.72 11.03
C PHE A 596 -11.02 56.75 11.94
N ARG A 597 -11.88 55.73 11.90
CA ARG A 597 -13.06 55.58 12.77
C ARG A 597 -12.65 55.49 14.24
N LYS A 598 -11.64 54.66 14.57
CA LYS A 598 -11.07 54.55 15.92
C LYS A 598 -10.50 55.89 16.41
N LYS A 599 -9.75 56.62 15.58
CA LYS A 599 -9.25 57.97 15.93
C LYS A 599 -10.37 58.97 16.19
N LYS A 600 -11.44 58.94 15.40
CA LYS A 600 -12.62 59.81 15.59
C LYS A 600 -13.32 59.47 16.92
N GLN A 601 -13.54 58.20 17.23
CA GLN A 601 -14.09 57.76 18.52
C GLN A 601 -13.26 58.23 19.72
N VAL A 602 -11.93 58.08 19.67
CA VAL A 602 -11.02 58.57 20.72
C VAL A 602 -11.13 60.08 20.89
N ARG A 603 -11.25 60.84 19.78
CA ARG A 603 -11.40 62.30 19.81
C ARG A 603 -12.75 62.73 20.39
N TYR A 604 -13.84 62.04 20.04
CA TYR A 604 -15.18 62.25 20.61
C TYR A 604 -15.22 61.90 22.11
N GLY A 605 -14.59 60.80 22.52
CA GLY A 605 -14.45 60.44 23.94
C GLY A 605 -13.70 61.50 24.74
N ARG A 606 -12.60 62.04 24.19
CA ARG A 606 -11.86 63.17 24.83
C ARG A 606 -12.69 64.46 24.92
N LEU A 607 -13.52 64.74 23.93
CA LEU A 607 -14.43 65.90 23.93
C LEU A 607 -15.56 65.73 24.96
N GLN A 608 -16.15 64.54 25.08
CA GLN A 608 -17.14 64.24 26.13
C GLN A 608 -16.54 64.34 27.54
N ILE A 609 -15.31 63.84 27.75
CA ILE A 609 -14.61 63.96 29.04
C ILE A 609 -14.36 65.44 29.37
N ARG A 610 -13.91 66.25 28.41
CA ARG A 610 -13.76 67.71 28.60
C ARG A 610 -15.08 68.42 28.89
N ALA A 611 -16.17 68.06 28.21
CA ALA A 611 -17.50 68.61 28.45
C ALA A 611 -18.09 68.19 29.81
N SER A 612 -17.73 67.01 30.33
CA SER A 612 -18.09 66.58 31.69
C SER A 612 -17.25 67.24 32.78
N CYS A 613 -15.96 67.51 32.52
CA CYS A 613 -15.10 68.24 33.44
C CYS A 613 -15.47 69.73 33.54
N GLY A 614 -15.86 70.36 32.42
CA GLY A 614 -16.32 71.75 32.41
C GLY A 614 -17.63 71.99 33.17
N ARG A 615 -18.48 70.97 33.32
CA ARG A 615 -19.73 71.04 34.10
C ARG A 615 -19.57 70.76 35.60
N LYS A 616 -18.41 70.29 36.06
CA LYS A 616 -18.10 70.11 37.49
C LYS A 616 -17.28 71.27 38.09
N ALA A 617 -16.93 72.27 37.29
CA ALA A 617 -16.16 73.45 37.69
C ALA A 617 -16.97 74.77 37.62
N ALA A 618 -18.30 74.66 37.55
CA ALA A 618 -19.24 75.78 37.60
C ALA A 618 -20.12 75.67 38.84
#